data_AF-A0A6J8B1C2-F1
#
_entry.id   AF-A0A6J8B1C2-F1
#
_cell.length_a   1.000
_cell.length_b   1.000
_cell.length_c   1.000
_cell.angle_alpha   90.00
_cell.angle_beta   90.00
_cell.angle_gamma   90.00
#
_symmetry.space_group_name_H-M   'P 1'
#
loop_
_entity.id
_entity.type
_entity.pdbx_description
1 polymer ?
#
loop_
_entity_poly.entity_id
_entity_poly.type
_entity_poly.pdbx_seq_one_letter_code
_entity_poly.pdbx_strand_id
1 'polypeptide(L)'
;MGVNLGWLEKPLFQQDGSMKFQQRLVCIAASSLIVVVYLIFLVNVHLVNLQDSEHVKVSLRESPLHLTHYDWQEPDQQKCRVLDNLESFSNLTSLYLRDKARYDTLSNGQYELPTKSFDPDDIPEKLNVILIPHSHNDAGWLRTLEEYYIYTTKKILNNMVIKLKQYPNMTFVWAESVFLSMWWNELEDDTKVHVRNLVKRGQLEIVLGGWVMPDEASTHYVSVIDQLMEGHLWLHENLHVKPHNSWSIDPFGHSGTIPYILKKSGIDNMVIQRIHQATKGALASVKSLEYYWHQPWDMTGKNDILCHVMPYMLYSFQYTCGPDPFVCFQFDFCHSDNPEKSPMPKGK
;
A
#
# COMPACT_ATOMS: atom_id res chain seq x y z
N MET A 1 -25.82 22.74 -79.31
CA MET A 1 -25.40 24.12 -79.66
C MET A 1 -25.09 24.84 -78.36
N GLY A 2 -23.92 25.49 -78.29
CA GLY A 2 -23.41 26.22 -77.11
C GLY A 2 -24.32 27.39 -76.70
N VAL A 3 -24.08 28.09 -75.60
CA VAL A 3 -22.95 29.01 -75.34
C VAL A 3 -22.94 29.24 -73.81
N ASN A 4 -21.89 28.91 -73.05
CA ASN A 4 -20.59 29.56 -72.80
C ASN A 4 -20.60 30.81 -71.88
N LEU A 5 -19.65 30.74 -70.95
CA LEU A 5 -19.38 31.46 -69.71
C LEU A 5 -19.03 32.95 -69.87
N GLY A 6 -19.32 33.73 -68.83
CA GLY A 6 -18.76 35.08 -68.69
C GLY A 6 -19.19 35.86 -67.45
N TRP A 7 -18.93 35.37 -66.23
CA TRP A 7 -18.98 36.21 -65.00
C TRP A 7 -17.97 35.78 -63.90
N LEU A 8 -16.87 35.13 -64.28
CA LEU A 8 -15.72 34.90 -63.40
C LEU A 8 -14.58 35.74 -63.91
N GLU A 9 -14.39 36.94 -63.33
CA GLU A 9 -13.10 37.63 -63.16
C GLU A 9 -13.32 39.05 -62.63
N LYS A 10 -13.20 39.23 -61.31
CA LYS A 10 -12.19 40.12 -60.68
C LYS A 10 -12.34 40.19 -59.15
N PRO A 11 -11.25 40.45 -58.42
CA PRO A 11 -11.09 40.08 -57.02
C PRO A 11 -11.61 41.16 -56.07
N LEU A 12 -12.41 40.77 -55.08
CA LEU A 12 -12.68 41.58 -53.89
C LEU A 12 -11.62 41.28 -52.82
N PHE A 13 -10.36 41.55 -53.15
CA PHE A 13 -9.35 41.86 -52.13
C PHE A 13 -9.04 43.34 -52.26
N GLN A 14 -9.78 44.13 -51.49
CA GLN A 14 -9.43 45.51 -51.22
C GLN A 14 -9.28 45.68 -49.70
N GLN A 15 -8.06 46.06 -49.35
CA GLN A 15 -7.48 46.40 -48.06
C GLN A 15 -8.46 47.01 -47.04
N ASP A 16 -8.90 46.20 -46.07
CA ASP A 16 -8.93 46.56 -44.65
C ASP A 16 -8.99 45.25 -43.84
N GLY A 17 -7.98 44.97 -43.03
CA GLY A 17 -7.71 43.69 -42.38
C GLY A 17 -8.63 43.36 -41.19
N SER A 18 -9.89 43.80 -41.24
CA SER A 18 -10.87 43.60 -40.19
C SER A 18 -12.19 43.11 -40.77
N MET A 19 -12.52 41.84 -40.51
CA MET A 19 -13.88 41.33 -40.72
C MET A 19 -14.89 42.27 -40.04
N LYS A 20 -15.90 42.73 -40.77
CA LYS A 20 -16.97 43.55 -40.21
C LYS A 20 -17.63 42.82 -39.05
N PHE A 21 -18.03 43.52 -37.99
CA PHE A 21 -18.60 42.93 -36.76
C PHE A 21 -19.72 41.90 -37.03
N GLN A 22 -20.58 42.19 -38.01
CA GLN A 22 -21.63 41.29 -38.48
C GLN A 22 -21.08 39.95 -39.03
N GLN A 23 -19.96 39.98 -39.78
CA GLN A 23 -19.31 38.76 -40.30
C GLN A 23 -18.63 37.96 -39.18
N ARG A 24 -18.06 38.63 -38.17
CA ARG A 24 -17.51 37.95 -36.98
C ARG A 24 -18.61 37.26 -36.17
N LEU A 25 -19.77 37.91 -36.01
CA LEU A 25 -20.92 37.30 -35.35
C LEU A 25 -21.43 36.06 -36.11
N VAL A 26 -21.51 36.12 -37.44
CA VAL A 26 -21.93 34.98 -38.26
C VAL A 26 -20.93 33.84 -38.17
N CYS A 27 -19.62 34.11 -38.19
CA CYS A 27 -18.59 33.08 -38.02
C CYS A 27 -18.60 32.47 -36.61
N ILE A 28 -18.78 33.28 -35.56
CA ILE A 28 -18.89 32.77 -34.19
C ILE A 28 -20.17 31.95 -34.03
N ALA A 29 -21.30 32.42 -34.54
CA ALA A 29 -22.57 31.68 -34.50
C ALA A 29 -22.46 30.35 -35.26
N ALA A 30 -21.84 30.33 -36.44
CA ALA A 30 -21.62 29.12 -37.22
C ALA A 30 -20.66 28.14 -36.50
N SER A 31 -19.58 28.65 -35.89
CA SER A 31 -18.63 27.84 -35.13
C SER A 31 -19.27 27.24 -33.88
N SER A 32 -20.05 28.04 -33.15
CA SER A 32 -20.83 27.58 -31.99
C SER A 32 -21.89 26.56 -32.39
N LEU A 33 -22.55 26.72 -33.55
CA LEU A 33 -23.51 25.75 -34.07
C LEU A 33 -22.83 24.43 -34.42
N ILE A 34 -21.64 24.46 -35.02
CA ILE A 34 -20.84 23.26 -35.32
C ILE A 34 -20.43 22.55 -34.04
N VAL A 35 -19.98 23.29 -33.01
CA VAL A 35 -19.62 22.71 -31.71
C VAL A 35 -20.85 22.10 -31.02
N VAL A 36 -22.01 22.76 -31.07
CA VAL A 36 -23.26 22.23 -30.53
C VAL A 36 -23.72 20.99 -31.28
N VAL A 37 -23.66 20.98 -32.61
CA VAL A 37 -23.99 19.79 -33.43
C VAL A 37 -23.01 18.66 -33.14
N TYR A 38 -21.72 18.95 -32.97
CA TYR A 38 -20.70 17.95 -32.62
C TYR A 38 -20.90 17.39 -31.20
N LEU A 39 -21.26 18.24 -30.22
CA LEU A 39 -21.62 17.81 -28.88
C LEU A 39 -22.92 16.99 -28.86
N ILE A 40 -23.93 17.37 -29.65
CA ILE A 40 -25.15 16.56 -29.82
C ILE A 40 -24.81 15.22 -30.48
N PHE A 41 -23.88 15.19 -31.43
CA PHE A 41 -23.42 13.95 -32.05
C PHE A 41 -22.64 13.08 -31.05
N LEU A 42 -21.76 13.66 -30.22
CA LEU A 42 -21.04 12.93 -29.16
C LEU A 42 -21.99 12.41 -28.08
N VAL A 43 -22.97 13.21 -27.67
CA VAL A 43 -24.01 12.81 -26.70
C VAL A 43 -24.91 11.73 -27.31
N ASN A 44 -25.30 11.82 -28.58
CA ASN A 44 -26.05 10.78 -29.26
C ASN A 44 -25.22 9.51 -29.48
N VAL A 45 -23.93 9.60 -29.81
CA VAL A 45 -23.05 8.42 -29.90
C VAL A 45 -22.89 7.77 -28.52
N HIS A 46 -22.86 8.55 -27.44
CA HIS A 46 -22.84 8.02 -26.08
C HIS A 46 -24.20 7.42 -25.68
N LEU A 47 -25.32 8.04 -26.05
CA LEU A 47 -26.67 7.52 -25.80
C LEU A 47 -27.00 6.27 -26.63
N VAL A 48 -26.54 6.20 -27.89
CA VAL A 48 -26.68 5.01 -28.75
C VAL A 48 -25.79 3.87 -28.23
N ASN A 49 -24.57 4.17 -27.75
CA ASN A 49 -23.75 3.17 -27.05
C ASN A 49 -24.31 2.75 -25.68
N LEU A 50 -25.19 3.56 -25.07
CA LEU A 50 -25.91 3.20 -23.85
C LEU A 50 -27.22 2.45 -24.14
N GLN A 51 -27.80 2.58 -25.34
CA GLN A 51 -29.04 1.91 -25.75
C GLN A 51 -28.82 0.53 -26.38
N ASP A 52 -27.60 0.20 -26.82
CA ASP A 52 -27.21 -1.16 -27.25
C ASP A 52 -26.65 -2.03 -26.11
N SER A 53 -26.65 -1.53 -24.87
CA SER A 53 -26.54 -2.42 -23.72
C SER A 53 -27.94 -2.97 -23.44
N GLU A 54 -28.23 -4.17 -23.94
CA GLU A 54 -29.31 -5.00 -23.40
C GLU A 54 -29.34 -4.85 -21.89
N HIS A 55 -30.51 -4.59 -21.32
CA HIS A 55 -30.75 -4.46 -19.89
C HIS A 55 -29.95 -5.50 -19.08
N VAL A 56 -28.75 -5.13 -18.63
CA VAL A 56 -28.07 -5.85 -17.55
C VAL A 56 -28.82 -5.44 -16.30
N LYS A 57 -29.90 -6.17 -16.03
CA LYS A 57 -30.44 -6.27 -14.68
C LYS A 57 -29.27 -6.71 -13.81
N VAL A 58 -28.69 -5.77 -13.06
CA VAL A 58 -27.86 -6.12 -11.91
C VAL A 58 -28.83 -6.67 -10.87
N SER A 59 -29.23 -7.94 -11.03
CA SER A 59 -29.54 -8.71 -9.84
C SER A 59 -28.21 -8.85 -9.11
N LEU A 60 -28.24 -8.80 -7.77
CA LEU A 60 -27.23 -9.51 -7.00
C LEU A 60 -27.12 -10.88 -7.66
N ARG A 61 -26.02 -11.10 -8.38
CA ARG A 61 -25.69 -12.41 -8.88
C ARG A 61 -25.48 -13.18 -7.59
N GLU A 62 -26.49 -13.92 -7.16
CA GLU A 62 -26.26 -15.03 -6.26
C GLU A 62 -25.03 -15.72 -6.83
N SER A 63 -23.95 -15.72 -6.05
CA SER A 63 -22.73 -16.35 -6.49
C SER A 63 -23.12 -17.74 -7.01
N PRO A 64 -22.63 -18.20 -8.16
CA PRO A 64 -22.89 -19.59 -8.60
C PRO A 64 -22.40 -20.63 -7.56
N LEU A 65 -21.72 -20.18 -6.51
CA LEU A 65 -21.38 -20.94 -5.29
C LEU A 65 -22.56 -21.15 -4.31
N HIS A 66 -23.71 -20.50 -4.49
CA HIS A 66 -24.83 -20.58 -3.54
C HIS A 66 -25.82 -21.73 -3.83
N LEU A 67 -25.78 -22.29 -5.04
CA LEU A 67 -26.62 -23.41 -5.49
C LEU A 67 -25.82 -24.66 -5.85
N THR A 68 -24.50 -24.60 -5.76
CA THR A 68 -23.69 -25.81 -5.73
C THR A 68 -23.71 -26.30 -4.30
N HIS A 69 -24.42 -27.40 -4.05
CA HIS A 69 -24.01 -28.29 -2.96
C HIS A 69 -22.53 -28.58 -3.25
N TYR A 70 -21.63 -27.90 -2.53
CA TYR A 70 -20.27 -28.37 -2.38
C TYR A 70 -20.40 -29.69 -1.64
N ASP A 71 -20.53 -30.76 -2.42
CA ASP A 71 -20.03 -32.03 -2.00
C ASP A 71 -18.55 -31.75 -1.71
N TRP A 72 -18.18 -31.72 -0.43
CA TRP A 72 -16.78 -31.77 -0.04
C TRP A 72 -16.26 -33.15 -0.47
N GLN A 73 -16.17 -33.37 -1.78
CA GLN A 73 -15.31 -34.39 -2.31
C GLN A 73 -13.94 -34.03 -1.78
N GLU A 74 -13.35 -34.96 -1.03
CA GLU A 74 -11.97 -34.86 -0.62
C GLU A 74 -11.17 -34.35 -1.84
N PRO A 75 -10.38 -33.27 -1.69
CA PRO A 75 -9.62 -32.74 -2.80
C PRO A 75 -8.85 -33.90 -3.42
N ASP A 76 -9.05 -34.10 -4.73
CA ASP A 76 -8.39 -35.14 -5.51
C ASP A 76 -6.92 -35.20 -5.10
N GLN A 77 -6.56 -36.25 -4.35
CA GLN A 77 -5.22 -36.42 -3.79
C GLN A 77 -4.15 -36.42 -4.90
N GLN A 78 -4.55 -36.63 -6.16
CA GLN A 78 -3.69 -36.57 -7.33
C GLN A 78 -3.45 -35.14 -7.85
N LYS A 79 -4.38 -34.20 -7.66
CA LYS A 79 -4.22 -32.78 -8.04
C LYS A 79 -3.51 -31.95 -6.97
N CYS A 80 -3.59 -32.33 -5.70
CA CYS A 80 -2.85 -31.70 -4.60
C CYS A 80 -1.40 -32.23 -4.46
N ARG A 81 -0.81 -32.82 -5.50
CA ARG A 81 0.58 -33.30 -5.53
C ARG A 81 1.63 -32.24 -5.84
N VAL A 82 1.32 -30.95 -5.64
CA VAL A 82 2.36 -29.90 -5.74
C VAL A 82 3.45 -30.12 -4.68
N LEU A 83 3.11 -30.79 -3.57
CA LEU A 83 4.03 -31.10 -2.47
C LEU A 83 4.95 -32.29 -2.75
N ASP A 84 4.56 -33.25 -3.58
CA ASP A 84 5.31 -34.50 -3.80
C ASP A 84 6.65 -34.29 -4.52
N ASN A 85 6.83 -33.12 -5.15
CA ASN A 85 8.05 -32.74 -5.88
C ASN A 85 8.80 -31.56 -5.23
N LEU A 86 8.48 -31.17 -3.99
CA LEU A 86 9.21 -30.13 -3.27
C LEU A 86 10.40 -30.77 -2.55
N GLU A 87 11.56 -30.74 -3.18
CA GLU A 87 12.83 -31.16 -2.57
C GLU A 87 13.43 -30.09 -1.65
N SER A 88 12.73 -28.98 -1.40
CA SER A 88 13.22 -27.93 -0.51
C SER A 88 13.04 -28.30 0.96
N PHE A 89 14.09 -28.08 1.75
CA PHE A 89 14.09 -28.35 3.18
C PHE A 89 13.76 -27.07 3.95
N SER A 90 12.77 -27.13 4.85
CA SER A 90 12.45 -26.02 5.75
C SER A 90 12.19 -26.55 7.17
N ASN A 91 12.64 -25.78 8.17
CA ASN A 91 12.43 -26.14 9.58
C ASN A 91 10.96 -25.97 10.02
N LEU A 92 10.24 -25.03 9.38
CA LEU A 92 8.85 -24.70 9.65
C LEU A 92 8.11 -24.57 8.32
N THR A 93 6.97 -25.25 8.19
CA THR A 93 6.08 -25.13 7.04
C THR A 93 4.76 -24.49 7.46
N SER A 94 4.04 -23.89 6.52
CA SER A 94 2.69 -23.37 6.78
C SER A 94 1.73 -24.47 7.25
N LEU A 95 1.89 -25.71 6.75
CA LEU A 95 1.17 -26.90 7.23
C LEU A 95 1.50 -27.22 8.69
N TYR A 96 2.78 -27.25 9.05
CA TYR A 96 3.22 -27.44 10.43
C TYR A 96 2.63 -26.37 11.35
N LEU A 97 2.69 -25.09 10.94
CA LEU A 97 2.14 -23.99 11.72
C LEU A 97 0.62 -24.10 11.87
N ARG A 98 -0.10 -24.51 10.83
CA ARG A 98 -1.54 -24.78 10.91
C ARG A 98 -1.86 -25.90 11.89
N ASP A 99 -1.08 -26.97 11.89
CA ASP A 99 -1.33 -28.13 12.76
C ASP A 99 -0.93 -27.86 14.22
N LYS A 100 0.05 -26.99 14.46
CA LYS A 100 0.48 -26.57 15.81
C LYS A 100 -0.31 -25.40 16.37
N ALA A 101 -0.85 -24.55 15.51
CA ALA A 101 -1.66 -23.41 15.92
C ALA A 101 -2.90 -23.89 16.67
N ARG A 102 -3.06 -23.42 17.91
CA ARG A 102 -4.27 -23.65 18.70
C ARG A 102 -5.29 -22.59 18.34
N TYR A 103 -6.25 -22.94 17.50
CA TYR A 103 -7.37 -22.07 17.15
C TYR A 103 -8.41 -22.11 18.28
N ASP A 104 -8.11 -21.45 19.39
CA ASP A 104 -9.05 -21.31 20.50
C ASP A 104 -10.09 -20.23 20.18
N THR A 105 -11.29 -20.66 19.77
CA THR A 105 -12.42 -19.78 19.45
C THR A 105 -13.05 -19.11 20.67
N LEU A 106 -12.77 -19.59 21.89
CA LEU A 106 -13.27 -19.01 23.14
C LEU A 106 -12.42 -17.83 23.63
N SER A 107 -11.17 -17.74 23.19
CA SER A 107 -10.21 -16.69 23.59
C SER A 107 -10.52 -15.29 23.01
N ASN A 108 -11.61 -15.11 22.25
CA ASN A 108 -11.85 -13.93 21.40
C ASN A 108 -10.64 -13.61 20.48
N GLY A 109 -9.81 -14.61 20.16
CA GLY A 109 -8.60 -14.44 19.36
C GLY A 109 -7.42 -13.80 20.10
N GLN A 110 -7.48 -13.64 21.42
CA GLN A 110 -6.34 -13.16 22.20
C GLN A 110 -5.36 -14.30 22.48
N TYR A 111 -4.12 -14.13 22.03
CA TYR A 111 -3.02 -15.05 22.34
C TYR A 111 -2.05 -14.35 23.29
N GLU A 112 -1.75 -14.99 24.41
CA GLU A 112 -0.71 -14.52 25.35
C GLU A 112 0.65 -15.04 24.90
N LEU A 113 1.57 -14.12 24.62
CA LEU A 113 2.95 -14.52 24.36
C LEU A 113 3.55 -15.18 25.62
N PRO A 114 4.33 -16.25 25.47
CA PRO A 114 5.06 -16.82 26.59
C PRO A 114 5.96 -15.73 27.21
N THR A 115 5.68 -15.32 28.43
CA THR A 115 6.53 -14.40 29.19
C THR A 115 7.54 -15.22 29.98
N LYS A 116 8.84 -14.93 29.82
CA LYS A 116 9.86 -15.49 30.71
C LYS A 116 9.67 -14.80 32.07
N SER A 117 9.53 -15.58 33.14
CA SER A 117 9.68 -15.03 34.49
C SER A 117 11.12 -14.53 34.64
N PHE A 118 11.27 -13.26 34.98
CA PHE A 118 12.59 -12.69 35.25
C PHE A 118 13.14 -13.31 36.53
N ASP A 119 14.30 -13.97 36.44
CA ASP A 119 15.05 -14.37 37.62
C ASP A 119 15.88 -13.15 38.06
N PRO A 120 15.68 -12.61 39.28
CA PRO A 120 16.44 -11.46 39.76
C PRO A 120 17.96 -11.68 39.77
N ASP A 121 18.40 -12.93 39.81
CA ASP A 121 19.81 -13.32 39.84
C ASP A 121 20.43 -13.48 38.43
N ASP A 122 19.61 -13.54 37.37
CA ASP A 122 20.07 -13.46 35.97
C ASP A 122 20.48 -12.01 35.69
N ILE A 123 21.80 -11.70 35.69
CA ILE A 123 22.29 -10.42 35.18
C ILE A 123 22.08 -10.44 33.66
N PRO A 124 21.10 -9.70 33.10
CA PRO A 124 20.82 -9.79 31.69
C PRO A 124 21.97 -9.14 30.94
N GLU A 125 22.42 -9.76 29.85
CA GLU A 125 23.16 -9.01 28.83
C GLU A 125 22.34 -7.77 28.43
N LYS A 126 23.03 -6.67 28.13
CA LYS A 126 22.34 -5.42 27.76
C LYS A 126 21.45 -5.67 26.53
N LEU A 127 20.15 -5.45 26.69
CA LEU A 127 19.20 -5.51 25.59
C LEU A 127 19.29 -4.22 24.75
N ASN A 128 19.55 -4.38 23.46
CA ASN A 128 19.46 -3.28 22.50
C ASN A 128 18.00 -3.06 22.12
N VAL A 129 17.46 -1.88 22.46
CA VAL A 129 16.10 -1.49 22.12
C VAL A 129 16.14 -0.41 21.05
N ILE A 130 15.55 -0.69 19.88
CA ILE A 130 15.46 0.25 18.76
C ILE A 130 14.02 0.74 18.66
N LEU A 131 13.83 2.04 18.89
CA LEU A 131 12.55 2.70 18.67
C LEU A 131 12.50 3.14 17.22
N ILE A 132 11.44 2.75 16.50
CA ILE A 132 11.23 3.07 15.08
C ILE A 132 9.98 3.93 14.96
N PRO A 133 10.12 5.27 14.98
CA PRO A 133 9.00 6.16 14.70
C PRO A 133 8.52 6.00 13.25
N HIS A 134 7.21 5.83 13.08
CA HIS A 134 6.58 5.67 11.77
C HIS A 134 5.23 6.40 11.73
N SER A 135 4.68 6.55 10.54
CA SER A 135 3.29 6.95 10.34
C SER A 135 2.71 6.13 9.20
N HIS A 136 1.68 5.34 9.49
CA HIS A 136 0.92 4.65 8.46
C HIS A 136 -0.03 5.64 7.77
N ASN A 137 0.03 5.71 6.44
CA ASN A 137 -0.76 6.65 5.65
C ASN A 137 -1.46 5.89 4.51
N ASP A 138 -2.75 5.64 4.68
CA ASP A 138 -3.56 4.98 3.65
C ASP A 138 -3.67 5.84 2.38
N ALA A 139 -3.32 5.25 1.24
CA ALA A 139 -3.49 5.85 -0.09
C ALA A 139 -4.95 5.74 -0.57
N GLY A 140 -5.89 6.18 0.28
CA GLY A 140 -7.33 6.01 0.10
C GLY A 140 -7.90 4.89 0.97
N TRP A 141 -8.85 5.24 1.84
CA TRP A 141 -9.59 4.31 2.71
C TRP A 141 -10.92 4.94 3.15
N LEU A 142 -10.93 5.66 4.27
CA LEU A 142 -12.11 6.43 4.73
C LEU A 142 -12.23 7.79 4.03
N ARG A 143 -11.14 8.24 3.42
CA ARG A 143 -11.05 9.48 2.62
C ARG A 143 -10.28 9.18 1.34
N THR A 144 -10.38 10.06 0.36
CA THR A 144 -9.57 9.92 -0.86
C THR A 144 -8.09 10.18 -0.58
N LEU A 145 -7.24 9.80 -1.53
CA LEU A 145 -5.81 10.08 -1.51
C LEU A 145 -5.53 11.58 -1.28
N GLU A 146 -6.20 12.44 -2.06
CA GLU A 146 -6.02 13.90 -2.02
C GLU A 146 -6.51 14.50 -0.71
N GLU A 147 -7.65 14.01 -0.19
CA GLU A 147 -8.16 14.47 1.10
C GLU A 147 -7.19 14.12 2.23
N TYR A 148 -6.70 12.89 2.30
CA TYR A 148 -5.67 12.53 3.27
C TYR A 148 -4.41 13.39 3.12
N TYR A 149 -3.97 13.58 1.87
CA TYR A 149 -2.79 14.38 1.57
C TYR A 149 -2.93 15.82 2.10
N ILE A 150 -4.01 16.50 1.75
CA ILE A 150 -4.25 17.91 2.11
C ILE A 150 -4.46 18.08 3.62
N TYR A 151 -5.28 17.22 4.23
CA TYR A 151 -5.71 17.43 5.61
C TYR A 151 -4.70 16.90 6.64
N THR A 152 -3.94 15.86 6.31
CA THR A 152 -3.12 15.10 7.26
C THR A 152 -1.69 14.90 6.76
N THR A 153 -1.49 14.15 5.67
CA THR A 153 -0.17 13.62 5.28
C THR A 153 0.87 14.71 5.00
N LYS A 154 0.48 15.79 4.31
CA LYS A 154 1.37 16.93 4.05
C LYS A 154 1.89 17.56 5.34
N LYS A 155 1.06 17.67 6.38
CA LYS A 155 1.46 18.23 7.68
C LYS A 155 2.44 17.30 8.40
N ILE A 156 2.24 15.99 8.30
CA ILE A 156 3.16 14.98 8.86
C ILE A 156 4.53 15.12 8.21
N LEU A 157 4.59 15.12 6.87
CA LEU A 157 5.85 15.23 6.12
C LEU A 157 6.59 16.56 6.39
N ASN A 158 5.86 17.68 6.43
CA ASN A 158 6.44 18.98 6.80
C ASN A 158 7.04 18.95 8.22
N ASN A 159 6.28 18.44 9.20
CA ASN A 159 6.74 18.35 10.58
C ASN A 159 7.89 17.37 10.76
N MET A 160 7.89 16.25 10.03
CA MET A 160 8.99 15.28 10.01
C MET A 160 10.30 15.98 9.66
N VAL A 161 10.36 16.76 8.57
CA VAL A 161 11.59 17.48 8.18
C VAL A 161 12.04 18.45 9.27
N ILE A 162 11.10 19.22 9.83
CA ILE A 162 11.38 20.19 10.90
C ILE A 162 11.96 19.47 12.13
N LYS A 163 11.33 18.38 12.57
CA LYS A 163 11.72 17.65 13.79
C LYS A 163 13.00 16.85 13.63
N LEU A 164 13.22 16.20 12.49
CA LEU A 164 14.49 15.51 12.21
C LEU A 164 15.65 16.51 12.12
N LYS A 165 15.43 17.72 11.60
CA LYS A 165 16.45 18.79 11.62
C LYS A 165 16.73 19.29 13.05
N GLN A 166 15.69 19.40 13.88
CA GLN A 166 15.80 19.85 15.27
C GLN A 166 16.50 18.82 16.19
N TYR A 167 16.27 17.53 15.96
CA TYR A 167 16.74 16.44 16.82
C TYR A 167 17.64 15.47 16.03
N PRO A 168 18.99 15.63 16.07
CA PRO A 168 19.92 14.85 15.24
C PRO A 168 19.89 13.33 15.45
N ASN A 169 19.47 12.88 16.63
CA ASN A 169 19.37 11.44 16.98
C ASN A 169 17.98 10.86 16.72
N MET A 170 17.00 11.68 16.31
CA MET A 170 15.68 11.19 15.96
C MET A 170 15.72 10.54 14.58
N THR A 171 15.06 9.39 14.47
CA THR A 171 14.83 8.67 13.21
C THR A 171 13.34 8.65 12.86
N PHE A 172 13.03 8.37 11.60
CA PHE A 172 11.67 8.17 11.13
C PHE A 172 11.68 7.27 9.89
N VAL A 173 10.71 6.37 9.77
CA VAL A 173 10.54 5.54 8.57
C VAL A 173 9.30 5.96 7.78
N TRP A 174 9.38 5.89 6.45
CA TRP A 174 8.25 6.17 5.54
C TRP A 174 8.10 5.07 4.51
N ALA A 175 6.85 4.67 4.20
CA ALA A 175 6.57 3.57 3.29
C ALA A 175 5.96 3.99 1.93
N GLU A 176 4.92 4.82 1.95
CA GLU A 176 4.08 5.06 0.78
C GLU A 176 4.64 6.17 -0.12
N SER A 177 5.33 5.79 -1.20
CA SER A 177 6.01 6.73 -2.11
C SER A 177 5.04 7.66 -2.84
N VAL A 178 3.77 7.29 -3.03
CA VAL A 178 2.75 8.18 -3.64
C VAL A 178 2.66 9.52 -2.92
N PHE A 179 2.64 9.52 -1.58
CA PHE A 179 2.55 10.74 -0.80
C PHE A 179 3.86 11.54 -0.80
N LEU A 180 5.01 10.86 -0.83
CA LEU A 180 6.30 11.53 -1.02
C LEU A 180 6.35 12.24 -2.37
N SER A 181 5.86 11.60 -3.44
CA SER A 181 5.82 12.17 -4.78
C SER A 181 4.94 13.42 -4.84
N MET A 182 3.71 13.35 -4.32
CA MET A 182 2.81 14.50 -4.23
C MET A 182 3.45 15.66 -3.45
N TRP A 183 4.02 15.36 -2.28
CA TRP A 183 4.65 16.34 -1.41
C TRP A 183 5.90 16.97 -2.02
N TRP A 184 6.77 16.17 -2.60
CA TRP A 184 8.04 16.60 -3.19
C TRP A 184 7.86 17.62 -4.31
N ASN A 185 6.79 17.47 -5.10
CA ASN A 185 6.48 18.37 -6.21
C ASN A 185 6.13 19.79 -5.75
N GLU A 186 5.77 19.97 -4.48
CA GLU A 186 5.46 21.27 -3.87
C GLU A 186 6.64 21.89 -3.13
N LEU A 187 7.75 21.15 -2.97
CA LEU A 187 8.89 21.63 -2.19
C LEU A 187 9.79 22.56 -2.99
N GLU A 188 10.28 23.59 -2.28
CA GLU A 188 11.42 24.40 -2.72
C GLU A 188 12.72 23.56 -2.74
N ASP A 189 13.65 23.94 -3.61
CA ASP A 189 14.90 23.20 -3.84
C ASP A 189 15.76 23.06 -2.57
N ASP A 190 15.81 24.10 -1.74
CA ASP A 190 16.52 24.07 -0.45
C ASP A 190 15.96 22.99 0.49
N THR A 191 14.63 22.83 0.51
CA THR A 191 13.98 21.78 1.31
C THR A 191 14.25 20.40 0.73
N LYS A 192 14.21 20.24 -0.60
CA LYS A 192 14.59 18.98 -1.27
C LYS A 192 16.02 18.55 -0.93
N VAL A 193 16.97 19.48 -0.91
CA VAL A 193 18.35 19.23 -0.49
C VAL A 193 18.41 18.78 0.97
N HIS A 194 17.64 19.42 1.86
CA HIS A 194 17.56 18.99 3.26
C HIS A 194 16.98 17.59 3.42
N VAL A 195 15.91 17.24 2.71
CA VAL A 195 15.33 15.89 2.74
C VAL A 195 16.34 14.84 2.28
N ARG A 196 17.02 15.06 1.15
CA ARG A 196 18.10 14.17 0.70
C ARG A 196 19.20 14.00 1.75
N ASN A 197 19.57 15.08 2.44
CA ASN A 197 20.55 15.00 3.52
C ASN A 197 20.06 14.18 4.72
N LEU A 198 18.78 14.28 5.09
CA LEU A 198 18.17 13.46 6.15
C LEU A 198 18.20 11.97 5.79
N VAL A 199 17.93 11.63 4.52
CA VAL A 199 18.02 10.24 4.07
C VAL A 199 19.47 9.76 4.04
N LYS A 200 20.38 10.54 3.44
CA LYS A 200 21.80 10.19 3.34
C LYS A 200 22.46 9.89 4.70
N ARG A 201 22.02 10.55 5.76
CA ARG A 201 22.55 10.34 7.12
C ARG A 201 21.77 9.31 7.96
N GLY A 202 20.73 8.70 7.40
CA GLY A 202 19.93 7.67 8.07
C GLY A 202 18.92 8.19 9.10
N GLN A 203 18.61 9.49 9.13
CA GLN A 203 17.53 9.99 10.00
C GLN A 203 16.15 9.73 9.40
N LEU A 204 16.04 9.75 8.07
CA LEU A 204 14.84 9.34 7.34
C LEU A 204 15.18 8.08 6.55
N GLU A 205 14.51 6.97 6.84
CA GLU A 205 14.65 5.74 6.07
C GLU A 205 13.38 5.47 5.27
N ILE A 206 13.54 5.10 4.00
CA ILE A 206 12.43 4.65 3.16
C ILE A 206 12.36 3.13 3.23
N VAL A 207 11.24 2.63 3.73
CA VAL A 207 10.96 1.19 3.91
C VAL A 207 9.90 0.76 2.90
N LEU A 208 9.99 -0.44 2.32
CA LEU A 208 9.21 -0.90 1.16
C LEU A 208 9.44 -0.03 -0.10
N GLY A 209 9.03 1.24 -0.06
CA GLY A 209 9.25 2.24 -1.09
C GLY A 209 8.44 2.03 -2.36
N GLY A 210 7.47 1.10 -2.35
CA GLY A 210 6.48 0.99 -3.40
C GLY A 210 5.58 2.22 -3.45
N TRP A 211 4.81 2.36 -4.52
CA TRP A 211 3.84 3.44 -4.64
C TRP A 211 2.86 3.42 -3.46
N VAL A 212 2.47 2.22 -3.04
CA VAL A 212 1.60 1.94 -1.89
C VAL A 212 2.13 0.75 -1.08
N MET A 213 1.52 0.50 0.08
CA MET A 213 1.56 -0.81 0.73
C MET A 213 0.45 -1.67 0.11
N PRO A 214 0.77 -2.62 -0.79
CA PRO A 214 -0.28 -3.30 -1.56
C PRO A 214 -1.01 -4.34 -0.71
N ASP A 215 -2.28 -4.58 -1.04
CA ASP A 215 -2.93 -5.82 -0.62
C ASP A 215 -2.16 -7.04 -1.18
N GLU A 216 -2.13 -8.12 -0.42
CA GLU A 216 -1.41 -9.35 -0.75
C GLU A 216 -2.34 -10.51 -1.13
N ALA A 217 -3.66 -10.34 -0.99
CA ALA A 217 -4.65 -11.38 -1.26
C ALA A 217 -5.31 -11.25 -2.64
N SER A 218 -5.77 -10.06 -3.00
CA SER A 218 -6.57 -9.79 -4.21
C SER A 218 -5.76 -9.18 -5.36
N THR A 219 -4.46 -8.97 -5.17
CA THR A 219 -3.58 -8.40 -6.19
C THR A 219 -2.96 -9.47 -7.07
N HIS A 220 -2.85 -9.15 -8.37
CA HIS A 220 -2.03 -9.94 -9.27
C HIS A 220 -0.56 -9.51 -9.10
N TYR A 221 0.38 -10.46 -9.18
CA TYR A 221 1.80 -10.18 -8.97
C TYR A 221 2.36 -9.11 -9.93
N VAL A 222 1.82 -9.00 -11.14
CA VAL A 222 2.19 -7.94 -12.11
C VAL A 222 1.88 -6.56 -11.54
N SER A 223 0.70 -6.35 -10.97
CA SER A 223 0.34 -5.06 -10.36
C SER A 223 1.19 -4.73 -9.13
N VAL A 224 1.58 -5.75 -8.36
CA VAL A 224 2.53 -5.59 -7.23
C VAL A 224 3.90 -5.15 -7.73
N ILE A 225 4.38 -5.74 -8.84
CA ILE A 225 5.65 -5.35 -9.47
C ILE A 225 5.54 -3.93 -10.02
N ASP A 226 4.48 -3.59 -10.75
CA ASP A 226 4.30 -2.27 -11.36
C ASP A 226 4.31 -1.15 -10.31
N GLN A 227 3.54 -1.30 -9.22
CA GLN A 227 3.53 -0.28 -8.17
C GLN A 227 4.88 -0.19 -7.42
N LEU A 228 5.61 -1.31 -7.30
CA LEU A 228 6.91 -1.34 -6.64
C LEU A 228 7.96 -0.63 -7.52
N MET A 229 7.94 -0.90 -8.82
CA MET A 229 8.79 -0.24 -9.81
C MET A 229 8.53 1.27 -9.84
N GLU A 230 7.26 1.70 -9.87
CA GLU A 230 6.89 3.12 -9.89
C GLU A 230 7.48 3.86 -8.67
N GLY A 231 7.29 3.30 -7.48
CA GLY A 231 7.86 3.85 -6.25
C GLY A 231 9.40 3.86 -6.26
N HIS A 232 10.04 2.75 -6.63
CA HIS A 232 11.50 2.64 -6.63
C HIS A 232 12.17 3.55 -7.67
N LEU A 233 11.58 3.72 -8.85
CA LEU A 233 12.06 4.64 -9.88
C LEU A 233 11.98 6.08 -9.36
N TRP A 234 10.83 6.48 -8.80
CA TRP A 234 10.66 7.80 -8.23
C TRP A 234 11.68 8.09 -7.12
N LEU A 235 11.90 7.12 -6.22
CA LEU A 235 12.87 7.20 -5.13
C LEU A 235 14.31 7.34 -5.63
N HIS A 236 14.68 6.57 -6.65
CA HIS A 236 16.01 6.62 -7.25
C HIS A 236 16.28 8.00 -7.90
N GLU A 237 15.34 8.51 -8.68
CA GLU A 237 15.48 9.79 -9.38
C GLU A 237 15.48 10.99 -8.43
N ASN A 238 14.63 10.97 -7.40
CA ASN A 238 14.42 12.14 -6.54
C ASN A 238 15.23 12.10 -5.26
N LEU A 239 15.32 10.96 -4.58
CA LEU A 239 15.99 10.84 -3.28
C LEU A 239 17.36 10.15 -3.36
N HIS A 240 17.65 9.47 -4.48
CA HIS A 240 18.88 8.68 -4.68
C HIS A 240 19.02 7.54 -3.68
N VAL A 241 17.91 6.83 -3.44
CA VAL A 241 17.84 5.75 -2.45
C VAL A 241 17.32 4.47 -3.10
N LYS A 242 17.78 3.34 -2.58
CA LYS A 242 17.21 2.03 -2.86
C LYS A 242 16.82 1.39 -1.52
N PRO A 243 15.53 1.15 -1.26
CA PRO A 243 15.10 0.46 -0.04
C PRO A 243 15.69 -0.94 0.07
N HIS A 244 16.14 -1.32 1.27
CA HIS A 244 16.63 -2.67 1.59
C HIS A 244 15.72 -3.41 2.59
N ASN A 245 14.82 -2.69 3.25
CA ASN A 245 13.90 -3.19 4.25
C ASN A 245 12.47 -2.95 3.77
N SER A 246 11.61 -3.96 3.85
CA SER A 246 10.18 -3.86 3.59
C SER A 246 9.40 -3.74 4.89
N TRP A 247 8.30 -2.99 4.84
CA TRP A 247 7.40 -2.74 5.94
C TRP A 247 5.96 -2.95 5.46
N SER A 248 5.38 -4.10 5.79
CA SER A 248 4.04 -4.53 5.37
C SER A 248 3.18 -4.79 6.62
N ILE A 249 2.72 -3.73 7.25
CA ILE A 249 2.03 -3.83 8.55
C ILE A 249 0.52 -3.93 8.47
N ASP A 250 -0.10 -3.55 7.34
CA ASP A 250 -1.56 -3.43 7.23
C ASP A 250 -2.29 -4.33 6.21
N PRO A 251 -1.64 -5.04 5.26
CA PRO A 251 -2.36 -6.00 4.42
C PRO A 251 -3.07 -7.08 5.24
N PHE A 252 -4.28 -7.48 4.85
CA PHE A 252 -5.11 -8.41 5.64
C PHE A 252 -4.73 -9.88 5.38
N GLY A 253 -3.55 -10.25 5.86
CA GLY A 253 -2.89 -11.52 5.52
C GLY A 253 -1.71 -11.26 4.59
N HIS A 254 -0.78 -12.23 4.55
CA HIS A 254 0.45 -12.11 3.78
C HIS A 254 0.62 -13.30 2.82
N SER A 255 1.15 -13.03 1.64
CA SER A 255 1.28 -13.99 0.55
C SER A 255 2.72 -14.47 0.40
N GLY A 256 2.92 -15.76 0.13
CA GLY A 256 4.24 -16.32 -0.17
C GLY A 256 4.90 -15.72 -1.43
N THR A 257 4.12 -15.10 -2.31
CA THR A 257 4.60 -14.43 -3.52
C THR A 257 5.39 -13.15 -3.22
N ILE A 258 4.99 -12.39 -2.19
CA ILE A 258 5.58 -11.08 -1.87
C ILE A 258 7.07 -11.19 -1.49
N PRO A 259 7.49 -12.07 -0.55
CA PRO A 259 8.90 -12.31 -0.25
C PRO A 259 9.79 -12.48 -1.48
N TYR A 260 9.33 -13.26 -2.47
CA TYR A 260 10.06 -13.50 -3.71
C TYR A 260 10.22 -12.22 -4.54
N ILE A 261 9.13 -11.46 -4.74
CA ILE A 261 9.17 -10.19 -5.47
C ILE A 261 10.10 -9.19 -4.78
N LEU A 262 9.97 -9.05 -3.45
CA LEU A 262 10.81 -8.14 -2.67
C LEU A 262 12.29 -8.53 -2.80
N LYS A 263 12.63 -9.82 -2.67
CA LYS A 263 14.01 -10.29 -2.84
C LYS A 263 14.57 -9.98 -4.24
N LYS A 264 13.76 -10.16 -5.29
CA LYS A 264 14.14 -9.83 -6.67
C LYS A 264 14.28 -8.33 -6.92
N SER A 265 13.57 -7.49 -6.17
CA SER A 265 13.75 -6.03 -6.21
C SER A 265 15.00 -5.53 -5.46
N GLY A 266 15.66 -6.42 -4.69
CA GLY A 266 16.85 -6.10 -3.90
C GLY A 266 16.55 -5.65 -2.47
N ILE A 267 15.38 -6.00 -1.95
CA ILE A 267 15.04 -5.91 -0.53
C ILE A 267 15.50 -7.20 0.15
N ASP A 268 16.16 -7.06 1.30
CA ASP A 268 16.81 -8.17 2.00
C ASP A 268 16.07 -8.57 3.29
N ASN A 269 15.29 -7.65 3.86
CA ASN A 269 14.52 -7.87 5.08
C ASN A 269 13.07 -7.41 4.91
N MET A 270 12.14 -8.02 5.62
CA MET A 270 10.74 -7.60 5.64
C MET A 270 10.14 -7.69 7.04
N VAL A 271 9.26 -6.75 7.36
CA VAL A 271 8.42 -6.77 8.55
C VAL A 271 6.98 -7.02 8.12
N ILE A 272 6.32 -7.98 8.77
CA ILE A 272 4.89 -8.25 8.61
C ILE A 272 4.17 -8.20 9.93
N GLN A 273 2.85 -7.99 9.90
CA GLN A 273 2.06 -7.86 11.11
C GLN A 273 0.78 -8.70 11.09
N ARG A 274 -0.09 -8.56 10.10
CA ARG A 274 -1.43 -9.18 10.16
C ARG A 274 -1.41 -10.63 9.68
N ILE A 275 -0.89 -11.51 10.54
CA ILE A 275 -1.12 -12.95 10.46
C ILE A 275 -2.07 -13.40 11.58
N HIS A 276 -2.65 -14.58 11.45
CA HIS A 276 -3.55 -15.15 12.45
C HIS A 276 -2.88 -15.25 13.83
N GLN A 277 -3.58 -14.89 14.91
CA GLN A 277 -3.02 -14.84 16.27
C GLN A 277 -2.51 -16.21 16.74
N ALA A 278 -3.26 -17.28 16.45
CA ALA A 278 -2.80 -18.65 16.73
C ALA A 278 -1.48 -19.00 16.01
N THR A 279 -1.23 -18.46 14.82
CA THR A 279 0.04 -18.61 14.09
C THR A 279 1.15 -17.81 14.77
N LYS A 280 0.90 -16.54 15.17
CA LYS A 280 1.85 -15.77 15.99
C LYS A 280 2.24 -16.55 17.24
N GLY A 281 1.26 -17.19 17.88
CA GLY A 281 1.49 -17.96 19.07
C GLY A 281 2.30 -19.22 18.87
N ALA A 282 2.00 -19.98 17.81
CA ALA A 282 2.80 -21.13 17.42
C ALA A 282 4.27 -20.71 17.17
N LEU A 283 4.50 -19.63 16.41
CA LEU A 283 5.84 -19.09 16.16
C LEU A 283 6.53 -18.62 17.44
N ALA A 284 5.83 -17.88 18.30
CA ALA A 284 6.36 -17.40 19.56
C ALA A 284 6.77 -18.53 20.51
N SER A 285 6.00 -19.63 20.54
CA SER A 285 6.29 -20.79 21.40
C SER A 285 7.62 -21.48 21.07
N VAL A 286 8.08 -21.37 19.83
CA VAL A 286 9.37 -21.89 19.35
C VAL A 286 10.39 -20.78 19.08
N LYS A 287 10.11 -19.54 19.50
CA LYS A 287 10.95 -18.36 19.30
C LYS A 287 11.33 -18.12 17.82
N SER A 288 10.39 -18.34 16.90
CA SER A 288 10.58 -18.19 15.46
C SER A 288 9.67 -17.10 14.87
N LEU A 289 9.46 -15.99 15.59
CA LEU A 289 8.83 -14.81 15.01
C LEU A 289 9.75 -14.10 14.00
N GLU A 290 11.03 -14.44 14.00
CA GLU A 290 11.99 -14.10 12.97
C GLU A 290 12.41 -15.38 12.24
N TYR A 291 12.34 -15.36 10.92
CA TYR A 291 12.68 -16.52 10.09
C TYR A 291 13.10 -16.09 8.69
N TYR A 292 13.88 -16.94 8.02
CA TYR A 292 14.08 -16.83 6.59
C TYR A 292 12.83 -17.37 5.87
N TRP A 293 12.11 -16.49 5.18
CA TRP A 293 10.92 -16.89 4.44
C TRP A 293 11.33 -17.51 3.10
N HIS A 294 11.38 -18.84 3.13
CA HIS A 294 11.81 -19.68 2.03
C HIS A 294 10.69 -19.96 1.02
N GLN A 295 11.05 -20.00 -0.27
CA GLN A 295 10.11 -20.40 -1.32
C GLN A 295 10.09 -21.92 -1.46
N PRO A 296 8.91 -22.57 -1.48
CA PRO A 296 8.84 -24.03 -1.44
C PRO A 296 9.51 -24.73 -2.63
N TRP A 297 9.69 -24.05 -3.76
CA TRP A 297 10.38 -24.60 -4.94
C TRP A 297 11.88 -24.27 -5.00
N ASP A 298 12.42 -23.48 -4.08
CA ASP A 298 13.82 -23.05 -4.12
C ASP A 298 14.73 -24.03 -3.39
N MET A 299 15.43 -24.92 -4.10
CA MET A 299 16.35 -25.85 -3.45
C MET A 299 17.60 -25.18 -2.85
N THR A 300 17.91 -23.94 -3.22
CA THR A 300 19.17 -23.27 -2.90
C THR A 300 19.07 -22.27 -1.75
N GLY A 301 17.85 -21.83 -1.39
CA GLY A 301 17.61 -20.74 -0.45
C GLY A 301 18.06 -19.36 -0.96
N LYS A 302 18.41 -19.24 -2.25
CA LYS A 302 18.90 -17.99 -2.85
C LYS A 302 17.83 -16.88 -2.83
N ASN A 303 16.56 -17.25 -2.81
CA ASN A 303 15.44 -16.32 -2.83
C ASN A 303 14.87 -16.03 -1.43
N ASP A 304 15.58 -16.45 -0.38
CA ASP A 304 15.14 -16.23 1.00
C ASP A 304 15.27 -14.76 1.39
N ILE A 305 14.30 -14.30 2.19
CA ILE A 305 14.28 -12.98 2.79
C ILE A 305 14.14 -13.14 4.31
N LEU A 306 14.85 -12.34 5.08
CA LEU A 306 14.66 -12.34 6.53
C LEU A 306 13.32 -11.65 6.83
N CYS A 307 12.40 -12.38 7.45
CA CYS A 307 11.08 -11.90 7.82
C CYS A 307 10.98 -11.77 9.33
N HIS A 308 10.55 -10.61 9.80
CA HIS A 308 10.17 -10.34 11.19
C HIS A 308 8.65 -10.22 11.27
N VAL A 309 8.03 -11.08 12.08
CA VAL A 309 6.62 -11.02 12.43
C VAL A 309 6.48 -10.24 13.72
N MET A 310 5.84 -9.07 13.64
CA MET A 310 5.48 -8.31 14.82
C MET A 310 4.59 -9.17 15.73
N PRO A 311 4.83 -9.21 17.06
CA PRO A 311 4.32 -10.30 17.89
C PRO A 311 2.88 -10.10 18.41
N TYR A 312 2.36 -8.88 18.36
CA TYR A 312 1.09 -8.50 18.98
C TYR A 312 -0.01 -8.23 17.95
N MET A 313 -1.18 -7.76 18.44
CA MET A 313 -2.41 -7.64 17.67
C MET A 313 -2.38 -6.54 16.59
N LEU A 314 -1.83 -5.36 16.91
CA LEU A 314 -1.78 -4.21 16.01
C LEU A 314 -0.38 -3.58 15.98
N TYR A 315 -0.17 -2.64 15.07
CA TYR A 315 1.07 -1.88 14.90
C TYR A 315 1.00 -0.46 15.51
N SER A 316 -0.09 -0.13 16.20
CA SER A 316 -0.19 1.09 17.00
C SER A 316 0.65 0.98 18.27
N PHE A 317 1.01 2.12 18.86
CA PHE A 317 1.90 2.18 20.01
C PHE A 317 1.44 1.26 21.17
N GLN A 318 0.13 1.22 21.43
CA GLN A 318 -0.50 0.39 22.45
C GLN A 318 -0.16 -1.11 22.32
N TYR A 319 0.16 -1.59 21.12
CA TYR A 319 0.42 -3.01 20.86
C TYR A 319 1.85 -3.26 20.39
N THR A 320 2.78 -2.30 20.52
CA THR A 320 4.16 -2.50 20.04
C THR A 320 5.22 -2.39 21.13
N CYS A 321 4.91 -1.75 22.27
CA CYS A 321 5.89 -1.60 23.34
C CYS A 321 6.14 -2.89 24.16
N GLY A 322 5.16 -3.80 24.18
CA GLY A 322 5.16 -4.96 25.06
C GLY A 322 3.77 -5.62 25.17
N PRO A 323 3.63 -6.61 26.07
CA PRO A 323 2.43 -7.45 26.13
C PRO A 323 1.24 -6.79 26.84
N ASP A 324 1.49 -5.78 27.68
CA ASP A 324 0.44 -5.07 28.40
C ASP A 324 0.06 -3.78 27.67
N PRO A 325 -1.10 -3.74 27.01
CA PRO A 325 -1.53 -2.57 26.26
C PRO A 325 -1.84 -1.37 27.16
N PHE A 326 -2.20 -1.56 28.43
CA PHE A 326 -2.46 -0.45 29.36
C PHE A 326 -1.17 0.23 29.76
N VAL A 327 -0.11 -0.55 30.02
CA VAL A 327 1.23 0.00 30.27
C VAL A 327 1.73 0.71 29.01
N CYS A 328 1.63 0.08 27.83
CA CYS A 328 2.06 0.72 26.59
C CYS A 328 1.34 2.02 26.28
N PHE A 329 0.03 2.09 26.56
CA PHE A 329 -0.74 3.30 26.34
C PHE A 329 -0.22 4.52 27.14
N GLN A 330 0.38 4.30 28.31
CA GLN A 330 0.97 5.39 29.11
C GLN A 330 2.18 6.07 28.44
N PHE A 331 2.79 5.41 27.46
CA PHE A 331 3.90 5.94 26.68
C PHE A 331 3.48 6.45 25.29
N ASP A 332 2.19 6.39 24.97
CA ASP A 332 1.62 7.13 23.83
C ASP A 332 1.33 8.57 24.27
N PHE A 333 2.38 9.38 24.29
CA PHE A 333 2.32 10.79 24.72
C PHE A 333 1.39 11.67 23.87
N CYS A 334 0.91 11.19 22.71
CA CYS A 334 -0.09 11.91 21.93
C CYS A 334 -1.51 11.75 22.50
N HIS A 335 -1.78 10.65 23.20
CA HIS A 335 -3.11 10.28 23.68
C HIS A 335 -3.22 10.16 25.20
N SER A 336 -2.11 9.89 25.90
CA SER A 336 -2.06 9.72 27.35
C SER A 336 -2.51 10.95 28.14
N ASP A 337 -2.31 12.15 27.59
CA ASP A 337 -2.67 13.41 28.24
C ASP A 337 -4.17 13.75 28.10
N ASN A 338 -4.96 12.92 27.41
CA ASN A 338 -6.38 13.12 27.23
C ASN A 338 -7.20 12.01 27.92
N PRO A 339 -7.74 12.24 29.13
CA PRO A 339 -8.35 11.21 29.96
C PRO A 339 -9.59 10.54 29.34
N GLU A 340 -10.26 11.17 28.36
CA GLU A 340 -11.39 10.58 27.62
C GLU A 340 -10.97 9.47 26.64
N LYS A 341 -9.68 9.39 26.28
CA LYS A 341 -9.14 8.39 25.33
C LYS A 341 -8.39 7.24 26.01
N SER A 342 -8.30 7.24 27.33
CA SER A 342 -7.72 6.11 28.07
C SER A 342 -8.60 4.88 27.89
N PRO A 343 -8.03 3.71 27.54
CA PRO A 343 -8.80 2.47 27.60
C PRO A 343 -9.25 2.27 29.05
N MET A 344 -10.56 2.29 29.30
CA MET A 344 -11.08 1.95 30.63
C MET A 344 -10.64 0.52 30.97
N PRO A 345 -10.20 0.25 32.21
CA PRO A 345 -9.95 -1.12 32.63
C PRO A 345 -11.25 -1.89 32.47
N LYS A 346 -11.24 -2.93 31.63
CA LYS A 346 -12.33 -3.92 31.65
C LYS A 346 -12.28 -4.55 33.04
N GLY A 347 -13.36 -4.35 33.79
CA GLY A 347 -13.49 -4.84 35.16
C GLY A 347 -13.09 -6.31 35.28
N LYS A 348 -12.45 -6.63 36.41
CA LYS A 348 -12.08 -7.97 36.85
C LYS A 348 -13.26 -8.94 36.82
#